data_AF-A0A6G4MIR6-F1
#
_entry.id   AF-A0A6G4MIR6-F1
#
_cell.length_a   1.000
_cell.length_b   1.000
_cell.length_c   1.000
_cell.angle_alpha   90.00
_cell.angle_beta   90.00
_cell.angle_gamma   90.00
#
_symmetry.space_group_name_H-M   'P 1'
#
loop_
_entity.id
_entity.type
_entity.pdbx_description
1 polymer ?
#
loop_
_entity_poly.entity_id
_entity_poly.type
_entity_poly.pdbx_seq_one_letter_code
_entity_poly.pdbx_strand_id
1 'polypeptide(L)' 'MAKKQYTVVVSCSSGYRTYRVKAEDWKDADRIAEERHIELHPEEKNSEIGLAAVIKGWPEVW' A
#
# COMPACT_ATOMS: atom_id res chain seq x y z
N MET A 1 4.79 9.45 -16.92
CA MET A 1 3.36 9.84 -17.13
C MET A 1 2.89 10.67 -15.93
N ALA A 2 1.69 11.28 -15.96
CA ALA A 2 1.14 11.90 -14.75
C ALA A 2 0.83 10.81 -13.70
N LYS A 3 1.32 10.98 -12.47
CA LYS A 3 1.07 10.04 -11.37
C LYS A 3 -0.43 10.03 -11.01
N LYS A 4 -1.00 8.84 -10.86
CA LYS A 4 -2.40 8.61 -10.45
C LYS A 4 -2.46 8.33 -8.95
N GLN A 5 -3.60 8.62 -8.34
CA GLN A 5 -3.86 8.30 -6.94
C GLN A 5 -4.26 6.84 -6.80
N TYR A 6 -3.74 6.19 -5.76
CA TYR A 6 -4.09 4.85 -5.36
C TYR A 6 -4.25 4.77 -3.85
N THR A 7 -5.12 3.86 -3.43
CA THR A 7 -5.26 3.40 -2.05
C THR A 7 -4.85 1.93 -2.03
N VAL A 8 -3.81 1.60 -1.27
CA VAL A 8 -3.27 0.25 -1.15
C VAL A 8 -3.57 -0.27 0.23
N VAL A 9 -4.15 -1.47 0.31
CA VAL A 9 -4.41 -2.18 1.55
C VAL A 9 -3.36 -3.26 1.71
N VAL A 10 -2.48 -3.09 2.68
CA VAL A 10 -1.43 -4.04 3.06
C VAL A 10 -2.02 -4.94 4.15
N SER A 11 -1.89 -6.25 3.99
CA SER A 11 -2.15 -7.24 5.02
C SER A 11 -0.85 -7.60 5.72
N CYS A 12 -0.86 -7.62 7.04
CA CYS A 12 0.24 -8.09 7.84
C CYS A 12 -0.27 -8.87 9.06
N SER A 13 0.62 -9.39 9.90
CA SER A 13 0.23 -10.19 11.06
C SER A 13 -0.59 -9.40 12.09
N SER A 14 -0.47 -8.07 12.10
CA SER A 14 -1.26 -7.17 12.96
C SER A 14 -2.63 -6.78 12.37
N GLY A 15 -2.95 -7.22 11.14
CA GLY A 15 -4.21 -6.94 10.46
C GLY A 15 -4.03 -6.25 9.11
N TYR A 16 -4.85 -5.24 8.83
CA TYR A 16 -4.78 -4.48 7.58
C TYR A 16 -4.36 -3.03 7.84
N ARG A 17 -3.51 -2.50 6.96
CA ARG A 17 -3.13 -1.09 6.94
C ARG A 17 -3.38 -0.50 5.56
N THR A 18 -3.75 0.78 5.53
CA THR A 18 -4.10 1.46 4.29
C THR A 18 -3.14 2.60 4.01
N TYR A 19 -2.60 2.62 2.80
CA TYR A 19 -1.68 3.65 2.31
C TYR A 19 -2.27 4.39 1.12
N ARG A 20 -2.25 5.72 1.17
CA ARG A 20 -2.60 6.58 0.05
C ARG A 20 -1.32 6.99 -0.67
N VAL A 21 -1.17 6.59 -1.93
CA VAL A 21 0.04 6.80 -2.72
C VAL A 21 -0.28 7.42 -4.09
N LYS A 22 0.70 8.10 -4.67
CA LYS A 22 0.67 8.56 -6.06
C LYS A 22 1.71 7.80 -6.86
N ALA A 23 1.30 7.08 -7.90
CA ALA A 23 2.14 6.16 -8.66
C ALA A 23 1.82 6.18 -10.16
N GLU A 24 2.69 5.65 -11.00
CA GLU A 24 2.46 5.61 -12.46
C GLU A 24 1.36 4.62 -12.86
N ASP A 25 1.40 3.44 -12.22
CA ASP A 25 0.44 2.36 -12.36
C ASP A 25 0.20 1.65 -11.01
N TRP A 26 -0.58 0.58 -11.04
CA TRP A 26 -0.93 -0.16 -9.83
C TRP A 26 0.25 -0.96 -9.25
N LYS A 27 1.23 -1.36 -10.07
CA LYS A 27 2.42 -2.09 -9.62
C LYS A 27 3.40 -1.17 -8.91
N ASP A 28 3.53 0.05 -9.41
CA ASP A 28 4.31 1.09 -8.75
C ASP A 28 3.63 1.53 -7.43
N ALA A 29 2.29 1.60 -7.40
CA ALA A 29 1.54 1.89 -6.19
C ALA A 29 1.75 0.82 -5.11
N ASP A 30 1.68 -0.44 -5.53
CA ASP A 30 1.95 -1.63 -4.73
C ASP A 30 3.35 -1.53 -4.07
N ARG A 31 4.41 -1.47 -4.89
CA ARG A 31 5.79 -1.37 -4.41
C ARG A 31 6.01 -0.21 -3.43
N ILE A 32 5.48 0.98 -3.74
CA ILE A 32 5.62 2.16 -2.87
C ILE A 32 4.93 1.93 -1.52
N ALA A 33 3.77 1.28 -1.50
CA ALA A 33 3.06 1.01 -0.25
C ALA A 33 3.77 -0.05 0.59
N GLU A 34 4.30 -1.11 -0.03
CA GLU A 34 5.11 -2.12 0.64
C GLU A 34 6.39 -1.53 1.24
N GLU A 35 7.19 -0.80 0.44
CA GLU A 35 8.41 -0.12 0.92
C GLU A 35 8.11 0.81 2.10
N ARG A 36 7.04 1.59 2.00
CA ARG A 36 6.61 2.50 3.07
C ARG A 36 6.13 1.75 4.32
N HIS A 37 5.52 0.59 4.16
CA HIS A 37 5.11 -0.22 5.30
C HIS A 37 6.33 -0.78 6.04
N ILE A 38 7.29 -1.34 5.32
CA ILE A 38 8.55 -1.86 5.88
C ILE A 38 9.34 -0.76 6.61
N GLU A 39 9.38 0.45 6.06
CA GLU A 39 10.05 1.60 6.69
C GLU A 39 9.38 2.01 8.01
N LEU A 40 8.05 2.01 8.06
CA LEU A 40 7.29 2.43 9.25
C LEU A 40 7.15 1.33 10.31
N HIS A 41 7.30 0.07 9.92
CA HIS A 41 7.11 -1.11 10.75
C HIS A 41 8.26 -2.11 10.57
N PRO A 42 9.52 -1.72 10.86
CA PRO A 42 10.69 -2.60 10.68
C PRO A 42 10.67 -3.84 11.58
N GLU A 43 9.82 -3.85 12.62
CA GLU A 43 9.60 -4.99 13.50
C GLU A 43 8.74 -6.10 12.87
N GLU A 44 7.94 -5.78 11.86
CA GLU A 44 7.09 -6.76 11.17
C GLU A 44 7.93 -7.61 10.21
N LYS A 45 7.72 -8.93 10.19
CA LYS A 45 8.48 -9.82 9.31
C LYS A 45 8.03 -9.63 7.87
N ASN A 46 8.97 -9.35 6.97
CA ASN A 46 8.66 -9.18 5.53
C ASN A 46 7.89 -10.36 4.92
N SER A 47 8.11 -11.59 5.38
CA SER A 47 7.38 -12.77 4.90
C SER A 47 5.88 -12.77 5.24
N GLU A 48 5.45 -11.93 6.17
CA GLU A 48 4.07 -11.80 6.62
C GLU A 48 3.36 -10.59 5.99
N ILE A 49 4.10 -9.74 5.26
CA ILE A 49 3.55 -8.62 4.51
C ILE A 49 2.99 -9.15 3.20
N GLY A 50 1.73 -8.82 2.94
CA GLY A 50 1.04 -9.10 1.69
C GLY A 50 0.18 -7.91 1.29
N LEU A 51 -0.33 -7.93 0.06
CA LEU A 51 -1.21 -6.88 -0.44
C LEU A 51 -2.59 -7.45 -0.65
N ALA A 52 -3.54 -6.90 0.10
CA ALA A 52 -4.94 -7.32 0.04
C ALA A 52 -5.67 -6.67 -1.14
N ALA A 53 -5.39 -5.39 -1.41
CA ALA A 53 -6.03 -4.67 -2.50
C ALA A 53 -5.24 -3.43 -2.97
N VAL A 54 -5.36 -3.11 -4.26
CA VAL A 54 -4.93 -1.84 -4.84
C VAL A 54 -6.11 -1.18 -5.54
N ILE A 55 -6.59 -0.07 -5.00
CA ILE A 55 -7.76 0.66 -5.48
C ILE A 55 -7.26 1.92 -6.18
N LYS A 56 -7.72 2.17 -7.41
CA LYS A 56 -7.43 3.41 -8.11
C LYS A 56 -8.32 4.53 -7.53
N GLY A 57 -7.67 5.60 -7.07
CA GLY A 57 -8.31 6.75 -6.43
C GLY A 57 -8.18 6.75 -4.91
N TRP A 58 -8.58 7.87 -4.30
CA TRP A 58 -8.75 7.99 -2.86
C TRP A 58 -10.25 8.07 -2.56
N PRO A 59 -10.80 7.06 -1.86
CA PRO A 59 -12.21 7.07 -1.51
C PRO A 59 -12.49 8.17 -0.48
N GLU A 60 -13.62 8.84 -0.65
CA GLU A 60 -14.09 9.89 0.25
C GLU A 60 -14.74 9.33 1.53
N VAL A 61 -15.32 8.12 1.43
CA VAL A 61 -15.89 7.35 2.54
C VAL A 61 -15.24 5.97 2.54
N TRP A 62 -14.85 5.50 3.72
CA TRP A 62 -14.13 4.25 3.93
C TRP A 62 -14.85 3.38 4.96
#